data_AF-A0A3L9Y9Q7-F1
#
_entry.id   AF-A0A3L9Y9Q7-F1
#
_cell.length_a   1.000
_cell.length_b   1.000
_cell.length_c   1.000
_cell.angle_alpha   90.00
_cell.angle_beta   90.00
_cell.angle_gamma   90.00
#
_symmetry.space_group_name_H-M   'P 1'
#
loop_
_entity.id
_entity.type
_entity.pdbx_description
1 polymer ?
#
loop_
_entity_poly.entity_id
_entity_poly.type
_entity_poly.pdbx_seq_one_letter_code
_entity_poly.pdbx_strand_id
1 'polypeptide(L)' 'MHVPSTEDILKLSSDHVAEFINDHTSSKTLSVIMRQLNEQLMSADEAVRNAAQAALQRLGFPEYA' A
#
# COMPACT_ATOMS: atom_id res chain seq x y z
N MET A 1 -4.31 -11.56 12.18
CA MET A 1 -4.53 -10.41 11.28
C MET A 1 -3.84 -10.71 9.98
N HIS A 2 -4.57 -10.66 8.87
CA HIS A 2 -3.99 -10.81 7.53
C HIS A 2 -3.43 -9.46 7.12
N VAL A 3 -2.14 -9.41 6.75
CA VAL A 3 -1.57 -8.19 6.19
C VAL A 3 -1.92 -8.19 4.70
N PRO A 4 -2.68 -7.21 4.21
CA PRO A 4 -3.08 -7.13 2.82
C PRO A 4 -1.84 -6.95 1.95
N SER A 5 -1.81 -7.70 0.84
CA SER A 5 -0.73 -7.59 -0.16
C SER A 5 -0.94 -6.37 -1.05
N THR A 6 0.10 -5.96 -1.78
CA THR A 6 0.04 -4.83 -2.73
C THR A 6 -1.11 -4.97 -3.72
N GLU A 7 -1.40 -6.18 -4.19
CA GLU A 7 -2.53 -6.46 -5.10
C GLU A 7 -3.90 -6.23 -4.46
N ASP A 8 -4.06 -6.45 -3.15
CA ASP A 8 -5.30 -6.14 -2.42
C ASP A 8 -5.51 -4.63 -2.33
N ILE A 9 -4.43 -3.88 -2.08
CA ILE A 9 -4.46 -2.40 -2.05
C ILE A 9 -4.78 -1.84 -3.44
N LEU A 10 -4.30 -2.49 -4.51
CA LEU A 10 -4.65 -2.16 -5.89
C LEU A 10 -6.07 -2.56 -6.28
N LYS A 11 -6.72 -3.44 -5.54
CA LYS A 11 -8.15 -3.77 -5.73
C LYS A 11 -9.07 -2.91 -4.85
N LEU A 12 -8.52 -2.20 -3.88
CA LEU A 12 -9.26 -1.29 -3.03
C LEU A 12 -9.84 -0.12 -3.84
N SER A 13 -11.16 0.05 -3.71
CA SER A 13 -11.87 1.23 -4.20
C SER A 13 -11.42 2.46 -3.45
N SER A 14 -11.26 3.59 -4.14
CA SER A 14 -10.81 4.87 -3.56
C SER A 14 -11.67 5.33 -2.37
N ASP A 15 -12.95 4.97 -2.35
CA ASP A 15 -13.88 5.27 -1.24
C ASP A 15 -13.54 4.52 0.06
N HIS A 16 -13.00 3.30 -0.06
CA HIS A 16 -12.68 2.43 1.07
C HIS A 16 -11.22 2.58 1.55
N VAL A 17 -10.40 3.38 0.86
CA VAL A 17 -9.00 3.62 1.24
C VAL A 17 -8.90 4.26 2.62
N ALA A 18 -9.76 5.24 2.92
CA ALA A 18 -9.73 5.93 4.22
C ALA A 18 -10.09 4.97 5.36
N GLU A 19 -11.12 4.13 5.16
CA GLU A 19 -11.52 3.12 6.13
C GLU A 19 -10.42 2.07 6.35
N PHE A 20 -9.81 1.61 5.27
CA PHE A 20 -8.67 0.69 5.28
C PHE A 20 -7.48 1.26 6.07
N ILE A 21 -7.07 2.50 5.78
CA ILE A 21 -5.98 3.16 6.50
C ILE A 21 -6.31 3.27 7.98
N ASN A 22 -7.54 3.62 8.33
CA ASN A 22 -7.97 3.76 9.71
C ASN A 22 -7.96 2.42 10.47
N ASP A 23 -8.47 1.34 9.86
CA ASP A 23 -8.47 0.00 10.42
C ASP A 23 -7.04 -0.54 10.63
N HIS A 24 -6.18 -0.38 9.62
CA HIS A 24 -4.79 -0.84 9.68
C HIS A 24 -3.90 0.03 10.57
N THR A 25 -4.23 1.32 10.76
CA THR A 25 -3.59 2.20 11.75
C THR A 25 -3.93 1.77 13.16
N SER A 26 -5.22 1.56 13.45
CA SER A 26 -5.69 1.08 14.75
C SER A 26 -5.09 -0.30 15.08
N SER A 27 -4.99 -1.16 14.08
CA SER A 27 -4.40 -2.50 14.17
C SER A 27 -2.87 -2.53 14.17
N LYS A 28 -2.18 -1.38 14.10
CA LYS A 28 -0.70 -1.25 13.99
C LYS A 28 -0.09 -2.08 12.85
N THR A 29 -0.89 -2.46 11.86
CA THR A 29 -0.45 -3.23 10.68
C THR A 29 -0.05 -2.31 9.53
N LEU A 30 -0.42 -1.03 9.57
CA LEU A 30 -0.03 -0.03 8.58
C LEU A 30 1.49 0.08 8.41
N SER A 31 2.27 0.03 9.51
CA SER A 31 3.73 0.06 9.43
C SER A 31 4.32 -1.14 8.69
N VAL A 32 3.69 -2.31 8.80
CA VAL A 32 4.10 -3.52 8.07
C VAL A 32 3.80 -3.37 6.58
N ILE A 33 2.60 -2.88 6.25
CA ILE A 33 2.18 -2.61 4.88
C ILE A 33 3.11 -1.58 4.22
N MET A 34 3.38 -0.46 4.89
CA MET A 34 4.31 0.56 4.38
C MET A 34 5.70 0.00 4.17
N ARG A 35 6.24 -0.78 5.12
CA ARG A 35 7.56 -1.39 4.98
C ARG A 35 7.60 -2.31 3.76
N GLN A 36 6.57 -3.12 3.57
CA GLN A 36 6.46 -4.05 2.46
C GLN A 36 6.36 -3.33 1.10
N LEU A 37 5.57 -2.25 1.03
CA LEU A 37 5.50 -1.38 -0.16
C LEU A 37 6.84 -0.71 -0.46
N ASN A 38 7.57 -0.28 0.58
CA ASN A 38 8.88 0.35 0.42
C ASN A 38 9.93 -0.65 -0.09
N GLU A 39 9.97 -1.87 0.45
CA GLU A 39 10.82 -2.94 -0.08
C GLU A 39 10.49 -3.28 -1.55
N GLN A 40 9.21 -3.27 -1.92
CA GLN A 40 8.79 -3.49 -3.30
C GLN A 40 9.16 -2.31 -4.23
N LEU A 41 9.14 -1.08 -3.74
CA LEU A 41 9.62 0.11 -4.45
C LEU A 41 11.14 0.08 -4.72
N MET A 42 11.90 -0.58 -3.85
CA MET A 42 13.35 -0.76 -4.00
C MET A 42 13.71 -2.03 -4.80
N SER A 43 12.72 -2.84 -5.16
CA SER A 43 12.92 -4.10 -5.86
C SER A 43 13.48 -3.86 -7.27
N ALA A 44 14.28 -4.78 -7.80
CA ALA A 44 14.88 -4.65 -9.15
C ALA A 44 13.83 -4.75 -10.26
N ASP A 45 12.74 -5.48 -10.00
CA ASP A 45 11.61 -5.68 -10.90
C ASP A 45 10.76 -4.41 -11.08
N GLU A 46 10.69 -3.95 -12.32
CA GLU A 46 9.96 -2.74 -12.69
C GLU A 46 8.44 -2.89 -12.49
N ALA A 47 7.89 -4.08 -12.70
CA ALA A 47 6.47 -4.37 -12.46
C ALA A 47 6.12 -4.28 -10.96
N VAL A 48 7.01 -4.78 -10.09
CA VAL A 48 6.82 -4.74 -8.63
C VAL A 48 6.93 -3.30 -8.11
N ARG A 49 7.89 -2.53 -8.62
CA ARG A 49 8.01 -1.09 -8.29
C ARG A 49 6.77 -0.32 -8.69
N ASN A 50 6.30 -0.47 -9.93
CA ASN A 50 5.10 0.22 -10.42
C ASN A 50 3.86 -0.13 -9.59
N ALA A 51 3.69 -1.40 -9.23
CA ALA A 51 2.58 -1.84 -8.38
C ALA A 51 2.62 -1.19 -6.99
N ALA A 52 3.79 -1.13 -6.36
CA ALA A 52 3.98 -0.48 -5.07
C ALA A 52 3.72 1.03 -5.14
N GLN A 53 4.20 1.68 -6.22
CA GLN A 53 3.99 3.10 -6.46
C GLN A 53 2.49 3.43 -6.65
N ALA A 54 1.78 2.64 -7.45
CA ALA A 54 0.34 2.78 -7.65
C ALA A 54 -0.46 2.52 -6.36
N ALA A 55 -0.02 1.57 -5.52
CA ALA A 55 -0.62 1.33 -4.21
C ALA A 55 -0.40 2.52 -3.25
N LEU A 56 0.77 3.15 -3.25
CA LEU A 56 1.03 4.35 -2.44
C LEU A 56 0.23 5.57 -2.91
N GLN A 57 0.10 5.76 -4.23
CA GLN A 57 -0.79 6.78 -4.77
C GLN A 57 -2.24 6.56 -4.36
N ARG A 58 -2.71 5.30 -4.42
CA ARG A 58 -4.05 4.90 -3.94
C ARG A 58 -4.25 5.24 -2.47
N LEU A 59 -3.23 5.02 -1.63
CA LEU A 59 -3.25 5.34 -0.21
C LEU A 59 -3.14 6.85 0.09
N GLY A 60 -3.01 7.70 -0.93
CA GLY A 60 -2.96 9.15 -0.77
C GLY A 60 -1.56 9.69 -0.45
N PHE A 61 -0.50 8.98 -0.83
CA PHE A 61 0.89 9.48 -0.75
C PHE A 61 1.34 10.01 -2.13
N PRO A 62 1.05 11.28 -2.47
CA PRO A 62 1.37 11.86 -3.77
C PRO A 62 2.87 12.08 -3.98
N GLU A 63 3.69 12.02 -2.92
CA GLU A 63 5.14 12.24 -2.98
C GLU A 63 5.89 11.11 -3.70
N TYR A 64 5.21 10.00 -3.97
CA TYR A 64 5.72 8.87 -4.74
C TYR A 64 5.16 8.82 -6.17
N ALA A 65 4.52 9.90 -6.64
CA ALA A 65 3.98 10.03 -7.99
C ALA A 65 5.05 10.38 -9.03
#